data_AF-A0A8J7M4Q0-F1
#
_entry.id   AF-A0A8J7M4Q0-F1
#
_cell.length_a   1.000
_cell.length_b   1.000
_cell.length_c   1.000
_cell.angle_alpha   90.00
_cell.angle_beta   90.00
_cell.angle_gamma   90.00
#
_symmetry.space_group_name_H-M   'P 1'
#
loop_
_entity.id
_entity.type
_entity.pdbx_description
1 polymer ?
#
loop_
_entity_poly.entity_id
_entity_poly.type
_entity_poly.pdbx_seq_one_letter_code
_entity_poly.pdbx_strand_id
1 'polypeptide(L)'
;MFHRMIIAALGATLFMAAPASAHDEEALRNAPPAAPYAKVSDLVALPDFLPGLGMLYVDPATLPAGPFLGYDRDGKLAATIYMTPIEALESGTSFDDLGVGSHNVSAVDIYYNAGHPGVDKPHAHVVLLHGEDARARLAE
;
A
#
# COMPACT_ATOMS: atom_id res chain seq x y z
N MET A 1 -34.13 -28.54 -59.12
CA MET A 1 -34.61 -27.57 -58.13
C MET A 1 -33.56 -27.47 -57.04
N PHE A 2 -32.93 -26.30 -56.93
CA PHE A 2 -31.96 -25.93 -55.91
C PHE A 2 -32.62 -25.93 -54.53
N HIS A 3 -31.88 -26.23 -53.45
CA HIS A 3 -31.81 -25.42 -52.21
C HIS A 3 -30.63 -25.92 -51.37
N ARG A 4 -29.57 -25.11 -51.31
CA ARG A 4 -28.46 -25.23 -50.36
C ARG A 4 -28.95 -24.64 -49.03
N MET A 5 -28.93 -25.40 -47.95
CA MET A 5 -29.04 -24.85 -46.59
C MET A 5 -27.67 -24.91 -45.93
N ILE A 6 -26.99 -23.76 -45.90
CA ILE A 6 -25.80 -23.53 -45.08
C ILE A 6 -26.31 -23.21 -43.68
N ILE A 7 -26.10 -24.12 -42.73
CA ILE A 7 -26.32 -23.85 -41.31
C ILE A 7 -25.06 -23.16 -40.78
N ALA A 8 -25.16 -21.85 -40.52
CA ALA A 8 -24.12 -21.11 -39.81
C ALA A 8 -24.20 -21.45 -38.32
N ALA A 9 -23.22 -22.21 -37.81
CA ALA A 9 -23.09 -22.45 -36.38
C ALA A 9 -22.46 -21.21 -35.72
N LEU A 10 -23.28 -20.42 -35.03
CA LEU A 10 -22.83 -19.30 -34.21
C LEU A 10 -22.27 -19.86 -32.89
N GLY A 11 -20.96 -20.09 -32.83
CA GLY A 11 -20.27 -20.52 -31.62
C GLY A 11 -20.20 -19.39 -30.61
N ALA A 12 -20.99 -19.46 -29.54
CA ALA A 12 -20.87 -18.56 -28.40
C ALA A 12 -19.67 -18.97 -27.53
N THR A 13 -18.52 -18.32 -27.74
CA THR A 13 -17.39 -18.38 -26.80
C THR A 13 -17.75 -17.62 -25.52
N LEU A 14 -18.13 -18.34 -24.47
CA LEU A 14 -18.13 -17.78 -23.11
C LEU A 14 -16.67 -17.58 -22.67
N PHE A 15 -16.21 -16.34 -22.62
CA PHE A 15 -15.03 -15.99 -21.84
C PHE A 15 -15.37 -16.19 -20.36
N MET A 16 -14.78 -17.21 -19.72
CA MET A 16 -14.71 -17.26 -18.26
C MET A 16 -13.77 -16.15 -17.81
N ALA A 17 -14.32 -15.02 -17.38
CA ALA A 17 -13.57 -14.04 -16.60
C ALA A 17 -13.26 -14.70 -15.25
N ALA A 18 -12.00 -15.09 -15.03
CA ALA A 18 -11.56 -15.41 -13.68
C ALA A 18 -11.74 -14.16 -12.82
N PRO A 19 -12.28 -14.27 -11.59
CA PRO A 19 -12.32 -13.14 -10.69
C PRO A 19 -10.87 -12.69 -10.44
N ALA A 20 -10.55 -11.46 -10.83
CA ALA A 20 -9.35 -10.82 -10.32
C ALA A 20 -9.52 -10.74 -8.79
N SER A 21 -8.58 -11.30 -8.04
CA SER A 21 -8.52 -11.06 -6.60
C SER A 21 -8.36 -9.57 -6.40
N ALA A 22 -9.44 -8.90 -6.01
CA ALA A 22 -9.39 -7.49 -5.65
C ALA A 22 -8.47 -7.35 -4.44
N HIS A 23 -7.66 -6.29 -4.44
CA HIS A 23 -6.89 -5.89 -3.26
C HIS A 23 -7.84 -5.73 -2.07
N ASP A 24 -7.63 -6.48 -1.00
CA ASP A 24 -8.57 -6.58 0.13
C ASP A 24 -8.36 -5.41 1.10
N GLU A 25 -8.87 -4.23 0.74
CA GLU A 25 -8.82 -3.05 1.61
C GLU A 25 -9.51 -3.27 2.96
N GLU A 26 -10.55 -4.10 2.99
CA GLU A 26 -11.33 -4.37 4.20
C GLU A 26 -10.48 -5.12 5.22
N ALA A 27 -9.65 -6.07 4.75
CA ALA A 27 -8.68 -6.77 5.60
C ALA A 27 -7.60 -5.85 6.17
N LEU A 28 -7.28 -4.73 5.50
CA LEU A 28 -6.27 -3.76 5.94
C LEU A 28 -6.86 -2.63 6.79
N ARG A 29 -8.19 -2.51 6.87
CA ARG A 29 -8.86 -1.35 7.47
C ARG A 29 -8.52 -1.12 8.93
N ASN A 30 -8.30 -2.19 9.69
CA ASN A 30 -8.04 -2.14 11.13
C ASN A 30 -6.78 -2.90 11.50
N ALA A 31 -6.06 -2.42 12.52
CA ALA A 31 -4.91 -3.08 13.10
C ALA A 31 -5.31 -4.16 14.12
N PRO A 32 -4.49 -5.21 14.30
CA PRO A 32 -3.36 -5.53 13.44
C PRO A 32 -3.83 -6.12 12.09
N PRO A 33 -3.20 -5.74 10.97
CA PRO A 33 -3.41 -6.46 9.72
C PRO A 33 -2.98 -7.93 9.86
N ALA A 34 -3.60 -8.81 9.08
CA ALA A 34 -3.20 -10.22 9.04
C ALA A 34 -1.77 -10.39 8.49
N ALA A 35 -1.20 -11.59 8.65
CA ALA A 35 0.08 -11.92 8.01
C ALA A 35 0.04 -11.60 6.49
N PRO A 36 1.14 -11.10 5.90
CA PRO A 36 2.52 -11.14 6.40
C PRO A 36 2.98 -9.89 7.19
N TYR A 37 2.09 -8.96 7.50
CA TYR A 37 2.46 -7.70 8.14
C TYR A 37 3.00 -7.89 9.57
N ALA A 38 4.14 -7.26 9.84
CA ALA A 38 4.78 -7.17 11.15
C ALA A 38 4.76 -5.73 11.65
N LYS A 39 4.60 -5.55 12.96
CA LYS A 39 4.64 -4.23 13.60
C LYS A 39 6.08 -3.72 13.61
N VAL A 40 6.29 -2.50 13.12
CA VAL A 40 7.66 -1.95 12.93
C VAL A 40 8.40 -1.78 14.26
N SER A 41 7.71 -1.40 15.34
CA SER A 41 8.33 -1.26 16.67
C SER A 41 8.81 -2.59 17.28
N ASP A 42 8.36 -3.73 16.75
CA ASP A 42 8.89 -5.05 17.13
C ASP A 42 10.15 -5.41 16.32
N LEU A 43 10.39 -4.74 15.18
CA LEU A 43 11.53 -4.99 14.29
C LEU A 43 12.72 -4.08 14.58
N VAL A 44 12.46 -2.84 15.00
CA VAL A 44 13.45 -1.81 15.30
C VAL A 44 13.07 -1.06 16.56
N ALA A 45 14.06 -0.50 17.28
CA ALA A 45 13.86 0.22 18.52
C ALA A 45 13.20 1.60 18.29
N LEU A 46 11.91 1.59 18.00
CA LEU A 46 11.04 2.76 17.80
C LEU A 46 9.82 2.69 18.73
N PRO A 47 9.20 3.83 19.07
CA PRO A 47 7.93 3.81 19.80
C PRO A 47 6.84 3.17 18.95
N ASP A 48 5.82 2.64 19.62
CA ASP A 48 4.66 2.01 18.98
C ASP A 48 3.86 2.96 18.09
N PHE A 49 3.85 4.25 18.41
CA PHE A 49 3.14 5.27 17.65
C PHE A 49 4.09 6.42 17.34
N LEU A 50 4.13 6.82 16.08
CA LEU A 50 4.95 7.92 15.57
C LEU A 50 4.04 9.08 15.17
N PRO A 51 4.13 10.25 15.82
CA PRO A 51 3.40 11.45 15.38
C PRO A 51 3.60 11.73 13.89
N GLY A 52 2.50 11.84 13.16
CA GLY A 52 2.44 12.04 11.71
C GLY A 52 2.46 10.76 10.86
N LEU A 53 2.75 9.58 11.44
CA LEU A 53 2.86 8.31 10.71
C LEU A 53 1.97 7.20 11.30
N GLY A 54 1.73 7.23 12.61
CA GLY A 54 0.86 6.29 13.32
C GLY A 54 1.58 5.08 13.87
N MET A 55 0.81 4.05 14.18
CA MET A 55 1.30 2.70 14.48
C MET A 55 1.59 1.98 13.16
N LEU A 56 2.86 1.66 12.92
CA LEU A 56 3.32 1.17 11.62
C LEU A 56 3.37 -0.35 11.56
N TYR A 57 2.87 -0.90 10.46
CA TYR A 57 3.01 -2.29 10.07
C TYR A 57 3.59 -2.40 8.65
N VAL A 58 4.41 -3.40 8.38
CA VAL A 58 5.01 -3.63 7.06
C VAL A 58 5.18 -5.13 6.82
N ASP A 59 5.03 -5.58 5.58
CA ASP A 59 5.53 -6.89 5.18
C ASP A 59 7.07 -6.80 5.09
N PRO A 60 7.84 -7.53 5.93
CA PRO A 60 9.30 -7.47 5.86
C PRO A 60 9.89 -7.79 4.49
N ALA A 61 9.17 -8.53 3.63
CA ALA A 61 9.59 -8.86 2.28
C ALA A 61 9.54 -7.68 1.31
N THR A 62 8.86 -6.58 1.65
CA THR A 62 8.72 -5.39 0.79
C THR A 62 9.65 -4.24 1.18
N LEU A 63 10.51 -4.46 2.19
CA LEU A 63 11.53 -3.50 2.59
C LEU A 63 12.60 -3.32 1.49
N PRO A 64 13.17 -2.12 1.34
CA PRO A 64 12.98 -0.95 2.21
C PRO A 64 11.76 -0.07 1.84
N ALA A 65 11.12 -0.29 0.69
CA ALA A 65 10.12 0.64 0.15
C ALA A 65 8.76 0.58 0.85
N GLY A 66 8.30 -0.62 1.25
CA GLY A 66 6.97 -0.83 1.82
C GLY A 66 5.94 -1.35 0.79
N PRO A 67 4.63 -1.10 1.00
CA PRO A 67 4.07 -0.06 1.85
C PRO A 67 4.18 -0.35 3.34
N PHE A 68 4.39 0.71 4.11
CA PHE A 68 4.10 0.76 5.53
C PHE A 68 2.65 1.21 5.72
N LEU A 69 1.88 0.43 6.48
CA LEU A 69 0.51 0.77 6.87
C LEU A 69 0.55 1.54 8.19
N GLY A 70 0.07 2.79 8.16
CA GLY A 70 -0.02 3.66 9.32
C GLY A 70 -1.44 3.68 9.88
N TYR A 71 -1.58 3.21 11.12
CA TYR A 71 -2.84 3.20 11.85
C TYR A 71 -2.87 4.30 12.91
N ASP A 72 -4.04 4.88 13.14
CA ASP A 72 -4.23 5.80 14.27
C ASP A 72 -4.23 5.06 15.61
N ARG A 73 -4.46 5.79 16.71
CA ARG A 73 -4.52 5.23 18.07
C ARG A 73 -5.68 4.26 18.30
N ASP A 74 -6.75 4.39 17.53
CA ASP A 74 -7.91 3.50 17.56
C ASP A 74 -7.70 2.26 16.67
N GLY A 75 -6.55 2.16 16.01
CA GLY A 75 -6.20 1.07 15.12
C GLY A 75 -6.86 1.16 13.75
N LYS A 76 -7.35 2.33 13.33
CA LYS A 76 -7.95 2.52 12.01
C LYS A 76 -6.90 3.00 11.00
N LEU A 77 -6.89 2.39 9.81
CA LEU A 77 -5.95 2.75 8.75
C LEU A 77 -6.09 4.25 8.41
N ALA A 78 -4.97 4.95 8.45
CA ALA A 78 -4.90 6.39 8.23
C ALA A 78 -3.90 6.76 7.14
N ALA A 79 -2.88 5.95 6.90
CA ALA A 79 -1.91 6.19 5.84
C ALA A 79 -1.35 4.92 5.20
N THR A 80 -1.00 5.02 3.93
CA THR A 80 -0.05 4.13 3.25
C THR A 80 1.21 4.94 2.99
N ILE A 81 2.36 4.48 3.49
CA ILE A 81 3.63 5.21 3.41
C ILE A 81 4.64 4.38 2.63
N TYR A 82 5.31 5.02 1.67
CA TYR A 82 6.46 4.46 0.98
C TYR A 82 7.73 5.19 1.38
N MET A 83 8.81 4.44 1.60
CA MET A 83 10.12 4.97 1.93
C MET A 83 11.09 4.69 0.78
N THR A 84 11.17 5.60 -0.19
CA THR A 84 12.03 5.41 -1.37
C THR A 84 13.41 6.05 -1.12
N PRO A 85 14.50 5.26 -1.08
CA PRO A 85 15.85 5.80 -0.90
C PRO A 85 16.22 6.77 -2.02
N ILE A 86 16.71 7.96 -1.67
CA ILE A 86 17.05 8.99 -2.67
C ILE A 86 18.14 8.48 -3.61
N GLU A 87 19.17 7.82 -3.08
CA GLU A 87 20.26 7.24 -3.86
C GLU A 87 19.77 6.21 -4.90
N ALA A 88 18.75 5.41 -4.55
CA ALA A 88 18.19 4.42 -5.48
C ALA A 88 17.43 5.10 -6.63
N LEU A 89 16.67 6.16 -6.34
CA LEU A 89 15.98 6.96 -7.36
C LEU A 89 16.99 7.66 -8.28
N GLU A 90 18.05 8.26 -7.72
CA GLU A 90 19.13 8.91 -8.49
C GLU A 90 19.88 7.92 -9.38
N SER A 91 19.99 6.65 -8.97
CA SER A 91 20.58 5.58 -9.78
C SER A 91 19.62 5.02 -10.84
N GLY A 92 18.42 5.58 -10.99
CA GLY A 92 17.42 5.15 -11.97
C GLY A 92 16.59 3.94 -11.54
N THR A 93 16.58 3.58 -10.25
CA THR A 93 15.71 2.51 -9.75
C THR A 93 14.26 2.97 -9.77
N SER A 94 13.39 2.19 -10.41
CA SER A 94 11.95 2.36 -10.31
C SER A 94 11.39 1.53 -9.16
N PHE A 95 10.41 2.09 -8.44
CA PHE A 95 9.63 1.37 -7.43
C PHE A 95 8.21 1.21 -7.97
N ASP A 96 8.01 0.19 -8.79
CA ASP A 96 6.77 -0.07 -9.50
C ASP A 96 5.89 -1.07 -8.74
N ASP A 97 4.59 -1.05 -9.02
CA ASP A 97 3.60 -2.01 -8.53
C ASP A 97 3.60 -2.22 -6.99
N LEU A 98 3.96 -1.17 -6.24
CA LEU A 98 3.90 -1.20 -4.78
C LEU A 98 2.45 -1.39 -4.32
N GLY A 99 2.27 -2.21 -3.28
CA GLY A 99 0.96 -2.42 -2.65
C GLY A 99 0.39 -1.11 -2.11
N VAL A 100 -0.93 -0.98 -2.10
CA VAL A 100 -1.65 0.18 -1.54
C VAL A 100 -2.37 -0.26 -0.27
N GLY A 101 -2.62 0.61 0.71
CA GLY A 101 -3.51 0.31 1.83
C GLY A 101 -4.98 0.40 1.40
N SER A 102 -5.52 1.61 1.34
CA SER A 102 -6.86 1.90 0.81
C SER A 102 -6.78 2.69 -0.50
N HIS A 103 -7.68 2.45 -1.45
CA HIS A 103 -7.80 3.25 -2.67
C HIS A 103 -8.49 4.60 -2.44
N ASN A 104 -9.11 4.81 -1.27
CA ASN A 104 -9.67 6.10 -0.90
C ASN A 104 -8.58 7.01 -0.30
N VAL A 105 -7.97 7.83 -1.15
CA VAL A 105 -6.91 8.77 -0.77
C VAL A 105 -7.48 10.19 -0.73
N SER A 106 -7.40 10.84 0.43
CA SER A 106 -7.86 12.22 0.63
C SER A 106 -6.78 13.25 0.33
N ALA A 107 -5.51 12.90 0.56
CA ALA A 107 -4.35 13.76 0.32
C ALA A 107 -3.08 12.92 0.15
N VAL A 108 -2.06 13.52 -0.47
CA VAL A 108 -0.73 12.94 -0.60
C VAL A 108 0.30 13.95 -0.10
N ASP A 109 1.17 13.51 0.81
CA ASP A 109 2.36 14.27 1.21
C ASP A 109 3.60 13.60 0.66
N ILE A 110 4.56 14.41 0.19
CA ILE A 110 5.88 13.94 -0.21
C ILE A 110 6.91 14.82 0.47
N TYR A 111 7.80 14.22 1.26
CA TYR A 111 8.84 14.96 1.95
C TYR A 111 10.12 14.15 2.11
N TYR A 112 11.23 14.88 2.17
CA TYR A 112 12.55 14.34 2.42
C TYR A 112 12.71 13.99 3.90
N ASN A 113 13.24 12.81 4.16
CA ASN A 113 13.74 12.38 5.46
C ASN A 113 15.26 12.18 5.34
N ALA A 114 16.02 12.77 6.26
CA ALA A 114 17.48 12.69 6.24
C ALA A 114 18.05 11.32 6.64
N GLY A 115 17.18 10.41 7.10
CA GLY A 115 17.57 9.19 7.78
C GLY A 115 17.45 9.33 9.30
N HIS A 116 17.34 8.20 9.99
CA HIS A 116 17.25 8.10 11.44
C HIS A 116 17.74 6.72 11.88
N PRO A 117 18.04 6.49 13.19
CA PRO A 117 18.40 5.17 13.67
C PRO A 117 17.41 4.10 13.17
N GLY A 118 17.94 3.08 12.47
CA GLY A 118 17.15 2.01 11.84
C GLY A 118 16.97 2.17 10.32
N VAL A 119 17.03 3.39 9.78
CA VAL A 119 17.03 3.69 8.34
C VAL A 119 17.95 4.89 8.08
N ASP A 120 19.25 4.62 7.98
CA ASP A 120 20.27 5.68 8.07
C ASP A 120 20.41 6.53 6.80
N LYS A 121 20.00 6.01 5.64
CA LYS A 121 20.13 6.72 4.36
C LYS A 121 18.97 7.69 4.13
N PRO A 122 19.19 8.84 3.48
CA PRO A 122 18.12 9.71 3.04
C PRO A 122 17.09 8.99 2.15
N HIS A 123 15.82 9.29 2.39
CA HIS A 123 14.70 8.71 1.66
C HIS A 123 13.55 9.72 1.57
N ALA A 124 12.71 9.59 0.55
CA ALA A 124 11.45 10.30 0.49
C ALA A 124 10.37 9.47 1.19
N HIS A 125 9.59 10.12 2.05
CA HIS A 125 8.29 9.60 2.45
C HIS A 125 7.27 10.03 1.41
N VAL A 126 6.61 9.06 0.78
CA VAL A 126 5.40 9.30 -0.02
C VAL A 126 4.23 8.75 0.79
N VAL A 127 3.40 9.65 1.32
CA VAL A 127 2.34 9.33 2.29
C VAL A 127 0.99 9.56 1.65
N LEU A 128 0.25 8.49 1.39
CA LEU A 128 -1.15 8.53 0.97
C LEU A 128 -2.02 8.51 2.21
N LEU A 129 -2.76 9.59 2.45
CA LEU A 129 -3.65 9.74 3.61
C LEU A 129 -5.05 9.20 3.28
N HIS A 130 -5.64 8.45 4.21
CA HIS A 130 -6.93 7.78 4.04
C HIS A 130 -8.01 8.39 4.95
N GLY A 131 -8.93 9.14 4.34
CA GLY A 131 -9.98 9.90 5.03
C GLY A 131 -9.59 11.36 5.29
N GLU A 132 -10.59 12.25 5.33
CA GLU A 132 -10.37 13.71 5.44
C GLU A 132 -9.69 14.13 6.75
N ASP A 133 -9.89 13.36 7.82
CA ASP A 133 -9.36 13.62 9.16
C ASP A 133 -8.03 12.90 9.44
N ALA A 134 -7.49 12.15 8.47
CA ALA A 134 -6.32 11.27 8.67
C ALA A 134 -5.12 12.01 9.27
N ARG A 135 -4.82 13.22 8.79
CA ARG A 135 -3.70 14.02 9.32
C ARG A 135 -3.89 14.35 10.81
N ALA A 136 -5.12 14.67 11.22
CA ALA A 136 -5.42 14.97 12.62
C ALA A 136 -5.34 13.69 13.48
N ARG A 137 -5.85 12.57 12.98
CA ARG A 137 -5.77 11.26 13.66
C ARG A 137 -4.34 10.76 13.84
N LEU A 138 -3.43 11.14 12.94
CA LEU A 138 -2.01 10.78 13.00
C LEU A 138 -1.17 11.75 13.84
N ALA A 139 -1.67 12.94 14.17
CA ALA A 139 -0.86 14.01 14.76
C ALA A 139 -0.36 13.69 16.17
N GLU A 140 -1.18 13.01 16.98
CA GLU A 140 -0.89 12.74 18.40
C GLU A 140 -1.20 11.32 18.81
#